data_AF-A0A212KSX5-F1
#
_entry.id   AF-A0A212KSX5-F1
#
_cell.length_a   1.000
_cell.length_b   1.000
_cell.length_c   1.000
_cell.angle_alpha   90.00
_cell.angle_beta   90.00
_cell.angle_gamma   90.00
#
_symmetry.space_group_name_H-M   'P 1'
#
loop_
_entity.id
_entity.type
_entity.pdbx_description
1 polymer ?
#
loop_
_entity_poly.entity_id
_entity_poly.type
_entity_poly.pdbx_seq_one_letter_code
_entity_poly.pdbx_strand_id
1 'polypeptide(L)'
;MTENEKNKKESQATRLEMNRSGFAVLMMEVKALQGVSGVYNQFENEYKTLGKQIKAIANDIDEEIPLSEKLNIVEFARGFFQLTKQVHPYPHHLEDILENMGANKHVYIKTAVLERFLHSLDRVAPSFFQSHLHKTEVKQVIIQTLEDCYDEIEDLEEEAELGENTLLLDKEE
;
A
#
# COMPACT_ATOMS: atom_id res chain seq x y z
N MET A 1 6.75 57.21 -25.24
CA MET A 1 6.26 55.83 -25.37
C MET A 1 4.90 55.88 -26.04
N THR A 2 4.80 55.34 -27.24
CA THR A 2 3.51 55.26 -27.95
C THR A 2 2.64 54.17 -27.31
N GLU A 3 1.32 54.31 -27.40
CA GLU A 3 0.33 53.39 -26.84
C GLU A 3 0.57 51.92 -27.27
N ASN A 4 1.13 51.73 -28.47
CA ASN A 4 1.58 50.43 -29.00
C ASN A 4 2.75 49.79 -28.23
N GLU A 5 3.67 50.57 -27.66
CA GLU A 5 4.78 50.04 -26.85
C GLU A 5 4.32 49.60 -25.46
N LYS A 6 3.28 50.25 -24.92
CA LYS A 6 2.67 49.90 -23.64
C LYS A 6 1.90 48.58 -23.73
N ASN A 7 1.08 48.43 -24.78
CA ASN A 7 0.35 47.18 -25.07
C ASN A 7 1.28 45.98 -25.35
N LYS A 8 2.42 46.20 -26.02
CA LYS A 8 3.43 45.15 -26.25
C LYS A 8 4.11 44.70 -24.95
N LYS A 9 4.43 45.63 -24.05
CA LYS A 9 5.03 45.33 -22.74
C LYS A 9 4.06 44.62 -21.81
N GLU A 10 2.79 45.03 -21.78
CA GLU A 10 1.73 44.34 -21.02
C GLU A 10 1.51 42.92 -21.57
N SER A 11 1.41 42.75 -22.89
CA SER A 11 1.29 41.40 -23.50
C SER A 11 2.50 40.49 -23.22
N GLN A 12 3.72 41.04 -23.20
CA GLN A 12 4.91 40.27 -22.81
C GLN A 12 4.95 39.94 -21.32
N ALA A 13 4.54 40.85 -20.45
CA ALA A 13 4.43 40.61 -19.01
C ALA A 13 3.40 39.52 -18.70
N THR A 14 2.21 39.58 -19.31
CA THR A 14 1.18 38.55 -19.17
C THR A 14 1.65 37.19 -19.72
N ARG A 15 2.39 37.15 -20.83
CA ARG A 15 3.00 35.92 -21.35
C ARG A 15 4.10 35.36 -20.44
N LEU A 16 4.92 36.23 -19.83
CA LEU A 16 5.91 35.81 -18.85
C LEU A 16 5.27 35.30 -17.55
N GLU A 17 4.18 35.91 -17.11
CA GLU A 17 3.40 35.48 -15.94
C GLU A 17 2.68 34.15 -16.18
N MET A 18 2.08 33.95 -17.36
CA MET A 18 1.53 32.66 -17.78
C MET A 18 2.60 31.55 -17.82
N ASN A 19 3.82 31.87 -18.26
CA ASN A 19 4.93 30.92 -18.22
C ASN A 19 5.41 30.62 -16.80
N ARG A 20 5.35 31.59 -15.88
CA ARG A 20 5.71 31.39 -14.46
C ARG A 20 4.70 30.52 -13.72
N SER A 21 3.41 30.74 -13.93
CA SER A 21 2.37 29.89 -13.33
C SER A 21 2.42 28.47 -13.88
N GLY A 22 2.59 28.30 -15.20
CA GLY A 22 2.79 26.99 -15.82
C GLY A 22 4.05 26.28 -15.33
N PHE A 23 5.18 27.01 -15.19
CA PHE A 23 6.41 26.46 -14.62
C PHE A 23 6.26 26.07 -13.14
N ALA A 24 5.51 26.85 -12.36
CA ALA A 24 5.24 26.52 -10.96
C ALA A 24 4.44 25.22 -10.83
N VAL A 25 3.43 25.01 -11.68
CA VAL A 25 2.66 23.75 -11.74
C VAL A 25 3.57 22.59 -12.13
N LEU A 26 4.39 22.73 -13.18
CA LEU A 26 5.35 21.69 -13.58
C LEU A 26 6.33 21.33 -12.46
N MET A 27 6.83 22.33 -11.72
CA MET A 27 7.71 22.09 -10.58
C MET A 27 7.01 21.35 -9.43
N MET A 28 5.71 21.57 -9.22
CA MET A 28 4.93 20.80 -8.25
C MET A 28 4.78 19.35 -8.70
N GLU A 29 4.47 19.11 -9.98
CA GLU A 29 4.37 17.77 -10.56
C GLU A 29 5.69 17.00 -10.49
N VAL A 30 6.82 17.65 -10.77
CA VAL A 30 8.15 17.02 -10.64
C VAL A 30 8.44 16.62 -9.19
N LYS A 31 8.09 17.46 -8.21
CA LYS A 31 8.26 17.11 -6.78
C LYS A 31 7.35 15.94 -6.39
N ALA A 32 6.11 15.90 -6.90
CA ALA A 32 5.20 14.78 -6.68
C ALA A 32 5.78 13.49 -7.28
N LEU A 33 6.33 13.56 -8.50
CA LEU A 33 6.97 12.41 -9.16
C LEU A 33 8.21 11.91 -8.40
N GLN A 34 9.04 12.82 -7.89
CA GLN A 34 10.18 12.46 -7.04
C GLN A 34 9.72 11.77 -5.75
N GLY A 35 8.64 12.28 -5.13
CA GLY A 35 8.01 11.61 -3.99
C GLY A 35 7.57 10.19 -4.34
N VAL A 36 6.91 10.02 -5.49
CA VAL A 36 6.45 8.71 -5.96
C VAL A 36 7.63 7.76 -6.16
N SER A 37 8.70 8.22 -6.82
CA SER A 37 9.93 7.45 -6.98
C SER A 37 10.54 7.03 -5.64
N GLY A 38 10.49 7.90 -4.62
CA GLY A 38 10.95 7.56 -3.26
C GLY A 38 10.14 6.42 -2.64
N VAL A 39 8.82 6.43 -2.80
CA VAL A 39 7.95 5.34 -2.34
C VAL A 39 8.26 4.04 -3.10
N TYR A 40 8.42 4.08 -4.43
CA TYR A 40 8.77 2.89 -5.21
C TYR A 40 10.08 2.24 -4.74
N ASN A 41 11.12 3.05 -4.48
CA ASN A 41 12.39 2.53 -3.95
C ASN A 41 12.23 1.89 -2.56
N GLN A 42 11.40 2.48 -1.70
CA GLN A 42 11.07 1.89 -0.41
C GLN A 42 10.33 0.55 -0.59
N PHE A 43 9.34 0.50 -1.49
CA PHE A 43 8.57 -0.71 -1.77
C PHE A 43 9.37 -1.81 -2.47
N GLU A 44 10.44 -1.48 -3.20
CA GLU A 44 11.38 -2.48 -3.71
C GLU A 44 12.05 -3.26 -2.56
N ASN A 45 12.43 -2.55 -1.48
CA ASN A 45 13.00 -3.19 -0.30
C ASN A 45 11.95 -3.97 0.49
N GLU A 46 10.76 -3.40 0.70
CA GLU A 46 9.69 -4.10 1.40
C GLU A 46 9.19 -5.32 0.64
N TYR A 47 9.18 -5.31 -0.69
CA TYR A 47 8.81 -6.47 -1.50
C TYR A 47 9.83 -7.61 -1.38
N LYS A 48 11.13 -7.28 -1.30
CA LYS A 48 12.17 -8.28 -1.01
C LYS A 48 11.98 -8.89 0.40
N THR A 49 11.59 -8.07 1.37
CA THR A 49 11.27 -8.54 2.73
C THR A 49 10.00 -9.40 2.75
N LEU A 50 8.95 -8.99 2.03
CA LEU A 50 7.71 -9.75 1.88
C LEU A 50 7.98 -11.16 1.36
N GLY A 51 8.77 -11.29 0.29
CA GLY A 51 9.13 -12.60 -0.26
C GLY A 51 9.93 -13.48 0.70
N LYS A 52 10.73 -12.88 1.60
CA LYS A 52 11.42 -13.64 2.66
C LYS A 52 10.45 -14.09 3.76
N GLN A 53 9.54 -13.21 4.15
CA GLN A 53 8.55 -13.46 5.19
C GLN A 53 7.59 -14.58 4.78
N ILE A 54 7.03 -14.52 3.57
CA ILE A 54 6.14 -15.57 3.05
C ILE A 54 6.86 -16.93 2.98
N LYS A 55 8.13 -16.95 2.56
CA LYS A 55 8.93 -18.18 2.57
C LYS A 55 9.19 -18.70 3.98
N ALA A 56 9.41 -17.83 4.95
CA ALA A 56 9.59 -18.25 6.34
C ALA A 56 8.31 -18.89 6.87
N ILE A 57 7.16 -18.23 6.68
CA ILE A 57 5.85 -18.75 7.10
C ILE A 57 5.56 -20.10 6.43
N ALA A 58 5.75 -20.20 5.10
CA ALA A 58 5.57 -21.45 4.36
C ALA A 58 6.43 -22.61 4.90
N ASN A 59 7.65 -22.33 5.37
CA ASN A 59 8.49 -23.34 6.01
C ASN A 59 8.01 -23.71 7.41
N ASP A 60 7.44 -22.77 8.16
CA ASP A 60 7.00 -22.98 9.54
C ASP A 60 5.73 -23.85 9.59
N ILE A 61 4.83 -23.69 8.62
CA ILE A 61 3.57 -24.46 8.52
C ILE A 61 3.66 -25.70 7.61
N ASP A 62 4.85 -25.99 7.04
CA ASP A 62 5.10 -27.06 6.06
C ASP A 62 4.10 -27.09 4.88
N GLU A 63 3.65 -25.91 4.44
CA GLU A 63 2.69 -25.74 3.35
C GLU A 63 3.24 -24.81 2.26
N GLU A 64 3.02 -25.15 0.99
CA GLU A 64 3.34 -24.25 -0.11
C GLU A 64 2.32 -23.11 -0.17
N ILE A 65 2.77 -21.88 0.11
CA ILE A 65 1.96 -20.67 -0.03
C ILE A 65 2.23 -20.04 -1.41
N PRO A 66 1.36 -20.24 -2.42
CA PRO A 66 1.60 -19.73 -3.76
C PRO A 66 1.40 -18.22 -3.82
N LEU A 67 2.49 -17.50 -4.07
CA LEU A 67 2.46 -16.08 -4.42
C LEU A 67 1.77 -15.88 -5.78
N SER A 68 0.72 -15.04 -5.80
CA SER A 68 0.05 -14.65 -7.03
C SER A 68 1.02 -13.94 -7.98
N GLU A 69 1.02 -14.31 -9.27
CA GLU A 69 1.78 -13.60 -10.31
C GLU A 69 1.38 -12.11 -10.43
N LYS A 70 0.17 -11.76 -9.98
CA LYS A 70 -0.30 -10.37 -9.91
C LYS A 70 0.43 -9.57 -8.82
N LEU A 71 0.90 -10.22 -7.76
CA LEU A 71 1.57 -9.56 -6.65
C LEU A 71 3.04 -9.31 -6.98
N ASN A 72 3.28 -8.29 -7.79
CA ASN A 72 4.61 -7.78 -8.13
C ASN A 72 4.89 -6.44 -7.44
N ILE A 73 6.14 -5.96 -7.51
CA ILE A 73 6.58 -4.70 -6.85
C ILE A 73 5.70 -3.51 -7.25
N VAL A 74 5.29 -3.43 -8.52
CA VAL A 74 4.50 -2.30 -9.03
C VAL A 74 3.10 -2.33 -8.45
N GLU A 75 2.42 -3.48 -8.47
CA GLU A 75 1.09 -3.61 -7.88
C GLU A 75 1.12 -3.47 -6.36
N PHE A 76 2.20 -3.92 -5.70
CA PHE A 76 2.42 -3.74 -4.27
C PHE A 76 2.55 -2.26 -3.87
N ALA A 77 3.36 -1.48 -4.58
CA ALA A 77 3.45 -0.03 -4.37
C ALA A 77 2.15 0.69 -4.75
N ARG A 78 1.49 0.26 -5.84
CA ARG A 78 0.24 0.84 -6.31
C ARG A 78 -0.90 0.64 -5.32
N GLY A 79 -1.04 -0.54 -4.73
CA GLY A 79 -2.05 -0.80 -3.72
C GLY A 79 -1.90 0.10 -2.51
N PHE A 80 -0.67 0.30 -2.03
CA PHE A 80 -0.41 1.27 -0.97
C PHE A 80 -0.83 2.69 -1.37
N PHE A 81 -0.48 3.14 -2.58
CA PHE A 81 -0.92 4.45 -3.06
C PHE A 81 -2.42 4.59 -3.24
N GLN A 82 -3.12 3.51 -3.64
CA GLN A 82 -4.57 3.50 -3.72
C GLN A 82 -5.17 3.71 -2.33
N LEU A 83 -4.64 3.03 -1.32
CA LEU A 83 -5.05 3.21 0.07
C LEU A 83 -4.83 4.65 0.55
N THR A 84 -3.65 5.25 0.31
CA THR A 84 -3.37 6.64 0.75
C THR A 84 -4.18 7.70 0.00
N LYS A 85 -4.83 7.34 -1.11
CA LYS A 85 -5.70 8.24 -1.89
C LYS A 85 -7.18 8.12 -1.53
N GLN A 86 -7.56 7.11 -0.74
CA GLN A 86 -8.95 6.98 -0.28
C GLN A 86 -9.34 8.19 0.56
N VAL A 87 -10.48 8.81 0.27
CA VAL A 87 -10.95 9.97 1.06
C VAL A 87 -11.39 9.54 2.45
N HIS A 88 -12.01 8.36 2.53
CA HIS A 88 -12.45 7.73 3.76
C HIS A 88 -11.97 6.28 3.75
N PRO A 89 -10.78 5.98 4.32
CA PRO A 89 -10.29 4.62 4.36
C PRO A 89 -11.17 3.79 5.30
N TYR A 90 -11.53 2.59 4.85
CA TYR A 90 -12.29 1.60 5.62
C TYR A 90 -11.72 0.21 5.30
N PRO A 91 -11.89 -0.80 6.19
CA PRO A 91 -11.35 -2.15 5.97
C PRO A 91 -11.74 -2.75 4.62
N HIS A 92 -13.01 -2.63 4.20
CA HIS A 92 -13.46 -3.16 2.90
C HIS A 92 -12.71 -2.56 1.69
N HIS A 93 -12.32 -1.29 1.74
CA HIS A 93 -11.50 -0.70 0.67
C HIS A 93 -10.11 -1.33 0.59
N LEU A 94 -9.56 -1.74 1.74
CA LEU A 94 -8.27 -2.41 1.81
C LEU A 94 -8.39 -3.86 1.32
N GLU A 95 -9.48 -4.55 1.63
CA GLU A 95 -9.81 -5.87 1.06
C GLU A 95 -9.85 -5.83 -0.46
N ASP A 96 -10.58 -4.87 -1.05
CA ASP A 96 -10.67 -4.71 -2.50
C ASP A 96 -9.28 -4.52 -3.13
N ILE A 97 -8.41 -3.73 -2.48
CA ILE A 97 -7.03 -3.51 -2.94
C ILE A 97 -6.23 -4.82 -2.89
N LEU A 98 -6.32 -5.57 -1.78
CA LEU A 98 -5.62 -6.83 -1.58
C LEU A 98 -6.08 -7.89 -2.59
N GLU A 99 -7.38 -7.96 -2.87
CA GLU A 99 -7.95 -8.86 -3.87
C GLU A 99 -7.42 -8.53 -5.27
N ASN A 100 -7.44 -7.25 -5.65
CA ASN A 100 -6.95 -6.81 -6.96
C ASN A 100 -5.46 -7.13 -7.17
N MET A 101 -4.66 -7.06 -6.11
CA MET A 101 -3.25 -7.43 -6.12
C MET A 101 -3.02 -8.95 -6.07
N GLY A 102 -4.06 -9.74 -5.78
CA GLY A 102 -3.96 -11.17 -5.57
C GLY A 102 -3.28 -11.56 -4.25
N ALA A 103 -3.31 -10.67 -3.26
CA ALA A 103 -2.85 -10.94 -1.89
C ALA A 103 -3.95 -11.59 -1.02
N ASN A 104 -5.22 -11.55 -1.45
CA ASN A 104 -6.36 -12.09 -0.70
C ASN A 104 -6.54 -13.63 -0.80
N LYS A 105 -5.57 -14.35 -1.37
CA LYS A 105 -5.69 -15.81 -1.55
C LYS A 105 -5.40 -16.61 -0.28
N HIS A 106 -4.59 -16.05 0.60
CA HIS A 106 -4.14 -16.72 1.82
C HIS A 106 -3.94 -15.68 2.91
N VAL A 107 -4.49 -15.94 4.09
CA VAL A 107 -4.40 -15.03 5.25
C VAL A 107 -2.96 -14.64 5.58
N TYR A 108 -1.99 -15.56 5.56
CA TYR A 108 -0.57 -15.24 5.78
C TYR A 108 0.02 -14.26 4.74
N ILE A 109 -0.37 -14.38 3.46
CA ILE A 109 0.07 -13.42 2.43
C ILE A 109 -0.51 -12.04 2.75
N LYS A 110 -1.81 -12.00 3.10
CA LYS A 110 -2.53 -10.79 3.46
C LYS A 110 -1.88 -10.10 4.66
N THR A 111 -1.63 -10.83 5.76
CA THR A 111 -0.92 -10.35 6.94
C THR A 111 0.45 -9.79 6.59
N ALA A 112 1.26 -10.53 5.82
CA ALA A 112 2.60 -10.07 5.45
C ALA A 112 2.56 -8.78 4.61
N VAL A 113 1.63 -8.65 3.65
CA VAL A 113 1.42 -7.42 2.86
C VAL A 113 1.04 -6.25 3.77
N LEU A 114 0.09 -6.46 4.68
CA LEU A 114 -0.42 -5.43 5.59
C LEU A 114 0.65 -4.94 6.56
N GLU A 115 1.47 -5.84 7.12
CA GLU A 115 2.60 -5.45 7.96
C GLU A 115 3.62 -4.59 7.22
N ARG A 116 3.91 -4.92 5.95
CA ARG A 116 4.80 -4.10 5.11
C ARG A 116 4.19 -2.74 4.79
N PHE A 117 2.87 -2.67 4.58
CA PHE A 117 2.15 -1.40 4.41
C PHE A 117 2.23 -0.55 5.68
N LEU A 118 1.99 -1.15 6.85
CA LEU A 118 2.09 -0.49 8.15
C LEU A 118 3.49 0.08 8.37
N HIS A 119 4.53 -0.71 8.10
CA HIS A 119 5.92 -0.28 8.21
C HIS A 119 6.28 0.86 7.23
N SER A 120 5.66 0.86 6.05
CA SER A 120 5.88 1.89 5.03
C SER A 120 5.20 3.22 5.37
N LEU A 121 4.12 3.24 6.14
CA LEU A 121 3.42 4.48 6.52
C LEU A 121 4.34 5.52 7.16
N ASP A 122 5.29 5.09 7.99
CA ASP A 122 6.20 6.01 8.68
C ASP A 122 7.36 6.51 7.82
N ARG A 123 7.60 5.88 6.67
CA ARG A 123 8.68 6.21 5.74
C ARG A 123 8.23 7.02 4.53
N VAL A 124 6.93 7.05 4.26
CA VAL A 124 6.35 7.83 3.16
C VAL A 124 6.13 9.28 3.59
N ALA A 125 6.44 10.20 2.68
CA ALA A 125 6.34 11.63 2.93
C ALA A 125 4.89 12.04 3.30
N PRO A 126 4.70 12.96 4.27
CA PRO A 126 3.36 13.41 4.68
C PRO A 126 2.50 13.98 3.55
N SER A 127 3.10 14.48 2.48
CA SER A 127 2.42 15.03 1.30
C SER A 127 1.55 14.01 0.54
N PHE A 128 1.72 12.71 0.80
CA PHE A 128 0.87 11.66 0.23
C PHE A 128 -0.44 11.43 0.99
N PHE A 129 -0.61 12.10 2.13
CA PHE A 129 -1.81 12.04 2.94
C PHE A 129 -2.51 13.40 2.93
N GLN A 130 -3.85 13.39 3.03
CA GLN A 130 -4.63 14.63 3.02
C GLN A 130 -4.40 15.49 4.28
N SER A 131 -4.13 14.82 5.40
CA SER A 131 -3.84 15.44 6.68
C SER A 131 -3.11 14.45 7.59
N HIS A 132 -2.63 14.94 8.75
CA HIS A 132 -2.08 14.05 9.77
C HIS A 132 -3.14 13.08 10.32
N LEU A 133 -4.39 13.56 10.49
CA LEU A 133 -5.52 12.72 10.88
C LEU A 133 -5.78 11.61 9.85
N HIS A 134 -5.78 11.96 8.56
CA HIS A 134 -5.96 10.99 7.48
C HIS A 134 -4.88 9.89 7.49
N LYS A 135 -3.62 10.23 7.78
CA LYS A 135 -2.56 9.22 7.96
C LYS A 135 -2.89 8.27 9.11
N THR A 136 -3.39 8.79 10.23
CA THR A 136 -3.82 8.00 11.38
C THR A 136 -5.01 7.10 11.03
N GLU A 137 -6.00 7.58 10.30
CA GLU A 137 -7.14 6.79 9.83
C GLU A 137 -6.68 5.63 8.94
N VAL A 138 -5.80 5.88 7.96
CA VAL A 138 -5.20 4.82 7.13
C VAL A 138 -4.47 3.79 7.99
N LYS A 139 -3.71 4.24 9.00
CA LYS A 139 -3.02 3.35 9.94
C LYS A 139 -3.99 2.47 10.72
N GLN A 140 -5.07 3.05 11.24
CA GLN A 140 -6.07 2.31 12.01
C GLN A 140 -6.78 1.26 11.15
N VAL A 141 -7.06 1.57 9.89
CA VAL A 141 -7.65 0.59 8.97
C VAL A 141 -6.71 -0.59 8.73
N ILE A 142 -5.41 -0.34 8.52
CA ILE A 142 -4.44 -1.44 8.37
C ILE A 142 -4.36 -2.29 9.65
N ILE A 143 -4.39 -1.67 10.83
CA ILE A 143 -4.34 -2.39 12.12
C ILE A 143 -5.59 -3.23 12.30
N GLN A 144 -6.78 -2.67 12.09
CA GLN A 144 -8.04 -3.42 12.21
C GLN A 144 -8.04 -4.64 11.28
N THR A 145 -7.65 -4.46 10.02
CA THR A 145 -7.59 -5.57 9.07
C THR A 145 -6.51 -6.59 9.44
N LEU A 146 -5.41 -6.18 10.09
CA LEU A 146 -4.41 -7.11 10.63
C LEU A 146 -4.98 -7.93 11.78
N GLU A 147 -5.72 -7.29 12.70
CA GLU A 147 -6.41 -7.99 13.81
C GLU A 147 -7.37 -9.05 13.24
N ASP A 148 -8.20 -8.68 12.26
CA ASP A 148 -9.10 -9.64 11.59
C ASP A 148 -8.34 -10.82 10.95
N CYS A 149 -7.11 -10.58 10.43
CA CYS A 149 -6.27 -11.66 9.88
C CYS A 149 -5.64 -12.54 10.97
N TYR A 150 -5.29 -11.98 12.12
CA TYR A 150 -4.74 -12.75 13.23
C TYR A 150 -5.81 -13.63 13.86
N ASP A 151 -7.04 -13.13 14.00
CA ASP A 151 -8.19 -13.91 14.44
C ASP A 151 -8.43 -15.11 13.48
N GLU A 152 -8.39 -14.88 12.16
CA GLU A 152 -8.52 -15.95 11.17
C GLU A 152 -7.37 -16.97 11.22
N ILE A 153 -6.14 -16.54 11.56
CA ILE A 153 -5.01 -17.45 11.74
C ILE A 153 -5.18 -18.30 13.00
N GLU A 154 -5.62 -17.71 14.11
CA GLU A 154 -5.89 -18.42 15.36
C GLU A 154 -6.96 -19.50 15.15
N ASP A 155 -8.06 -19.15 14.47
CA ASP A 155 -9.11 -20.11 14.13
C ASP A 155 -8.57 -21.30 13.30
N LEU A 156 -7.69 -21.03 12.32
CA LEU A 156 -7.08 -22.08 11.48
C LEU A 156 -6.14 -23.00 12.28
N GLU A 157 -5.39 -22.44 13.23
CA GLU A 157 -4.48 -23.20 14.11
C GLU A 157 -5.30 -24.09 15.06
N GLU A 158 -6.38 -23.59 15.65
CA GLU A 158 -7.28 -24.37 16.51
C GLU A 158 -7.95 -25.53 15.74
N GLU A 159 -8.41 -25.29 14.51
CA GLU A 159 -9.02 -26.34 13.67
C GLU A 159 -8.02 -27.45 13.32
N ALA A 160 -6.76 -27.10 13.05
CA ALA A 160 -5.69 -28.07 12.78
C ALA A 160 -5.42 -28.98 14.00
N GLU A 161 -5.37 -28.40 15.20
CA GLU A 161 -5.17 -29.15 16.45
C GLU A 161 -6.36 -30.10 16.78
N LEU A 162 -7.58 -29.68 16.47
CA LEU A 162 -8.79 -30.50 16.66
C LEU A 162 -8.90 -31.63 15.62
N GLY A 163 -8.47 -31.37 14.38
CA GLY A 163 -8.39 -32.36 13.30
C GLY A 163 -7.36 -33.47 13.58
N GLU A 164 -6.21 -33.13 14.15
CA GLU A 164 -5.22 -34.14 14.57
C GLU A 164 -5.70 -34.98 15.76
N ASN A 165 -6.43 -34.37 16.71
CA ASN A 165 -6.94 -35.08 17.89
C ASN A 165 -8.06 -36.09 17.56
N THR A 166 -8.84 -35.88 16.50
CA THR A 166 -9.90 -36.82 16.09
C THR A 166 -9.36 -38.10 15.45
N LEU A 167 -8.18 -38.07 14.81
CA LEU A 167 -7.51 -39.26 14.25
C LEU A 167 -6.91 -40.21 15.29
N LEU A 168 -6.75 -39.76 16.54
CA LEU A 168 -6.26 -40.57 17.66
C LEU A 168 -7.39 -41.30 18.40
N LEU A 169 -8.64 -40.87 18.26
CA LEU A 169 -9.79 -41.48 18.92
C LEU A 169 -10.39 -42.67 18.16
N ASP A 170 -10.11 -42.80 16.85
CA ASP A 170 -10.62 -43.90 16.01
C ASP A 170 -9.73 -45.16 16.00
N LYS A 171 -8.71 -45.25 16.88
CA LYS A 171 -7.81 -46.41 16.97
C LYS A 171 -8.00 -47.29 18.20
N GLU A 172 -9.06 -47.08 18.97
CA GLU A 172 -9.43 -47.94 20.10
C GLU A 172 -10.78 -48.63 19.87
N GLU A 173 -10.84 -49.59 18.93
CA GLU A 173 -11.79 -50.72 18.98
C GLU A 173 -11.13 -52.02 18.52
#